data_AF-A0A925TYB8-F1
#
_entry.id   AF-A0A925TYB8-F1
#
_cell.length_a   1.000
_cell.length_b   1.000
_cell.length_c   1.000
_cell.angle_alpha   90.00
_cell.angle_beta   90.00
_cell.angle_gamma   90.00
#
_symmetry.space_group_name_H-M   'P 1'
#
loop_
_entity.id
_entity.type
_entity.pdbx_description
1 polymer ?
#
loop_
_entity_poly.entity_id
_entity_poly.type
_entity_poly.pdbx_seq_one_letter_code
_entity_poly.pdbx_strand_id
1 'polypeptide(L)'
;MHKKNVAVLCGGYTAERNISLGSGEVVMKNTDTEKYNSYKIIVNEDLWIVDPQNVAVDLDDFSCVIDNEKIKFDVAFMAIHGSPGEDGKLQGYLDMKKIPYTCCGVIAASVTFN
;
A
#
# COMPACT_ATOMS: atom_id res chain seq x y z
N MET A 1 2.56 -14.47 -19.05
CA MET A 1 2.91 -13.13 -18.55
C MET A 1 3.39 -13.27 -17.12
N HIS A 2 4.36 -12.48 -16.69
CA HIS A 2 4.74 -12.42 -15.27
C HIS A 2 3.63 -11.72 -14.48
N LYS A 3 3.18 -12.32 -13.38
CA LYS A 3 2.18 -11.71 -12.49
C LYS A 3 2.75 -10.43 -11.91
N LYS A 4 1.92 -9.41 -11.74
CA LYS A 4 2.33 -8.13 -11.15
C LYS A 4 2.24 -8.21 -9.62
N ASN A 5 3.25 -7.72 -8.92
CA ASN A 5 3.27 -7.65 -7.46
C ASN A 5 2.53 -6.39 -7.00
N VAL A 6 1.41 -6.56 -6.32
CA VAL A 6 0.53 -5.48 -5.85
C VAL A 6 0.70 -5.30 -4.35
N ALA A 7 1.14 -4.11 -3.94
CA ALA A 7 1.18 -3.71 -2.54
C ALA A 7 -0.18 -3.14 -2.13
N VAL A 8 -0.98 -3.89 -1.38
CA VAL A 8 -2.26 -3.42 -0.82
C VAL A 8 -1.99 -2.67 0.47
N LEU A 9 -1.95 -1.34 0.41
CA LEU A 9 -1.63 -0.47 1.54
C LEU A 9 -2.89 -0.26 2.40
N CYS A 10 -2.82 -0.62 3.67
CA CYS A 10 -3.90 -0.43 4.65
C CYS A 10 -3.35 -0.06 6.03
N GLY A 11 -4.25 0.21 6.99
CA GLY A 11 -3.90 0.73 8.31
C GLY A 11 -3.93 2.25 8.31
N GLY A 12 -2.76 2.89 8.35
CA GLY A 12 -2.65 4.31 8.66
C GLY A 12 -2.78 4.57 10.16
N TYR A 13 -2.74 5.84 10.53
CA TYR A 13 -2.62 6.27 11.93
C TYR A 13 -3.74 7.22 12.36
N THR A 14 -4.89 7.13 11.70
CA THR A 14 -6.13 7.83 12.08
C THR A 14 -7.08 6.92 12.87
N ALA A 15 -8.20 7.50 13.32
CA ALA A 15 -9.30 6.75 13.93
C ALA A 15 -9.93 5.70 12.98
N GLU A 16 -9.71 5.83 11.66
CA GLU A 16 -10.28 4.94 10.64
C GLU A 16 -9.39 3.73 10.34
N ARG A 17 -8.28 3.56 11.08
CA ARG A 17 -7.33 2.45 10.91
C ARG A 17 -8.00 1.08 10.77
N ASN A 18 -8.95 0.75 11.64
CA ASN A 18 -9.62 -0.56 11.61
C ASN A 18 -10.50 -0.75 10.37
N ILE A 19 -11.10 0.34 9.87
CA ILE A 19 -11.88 0.34 8.62
C ILE A 19 -10.95 0.12 7.43
N SER A 20 -9.77 0.74 7.45
CA SER A 20 -8.74 0.54 6.44
C SER A 20 -8.21 -0.91 6.41
N LEU A 21 -7.90 -1.49 7.57
CA LEU A 21 -7.46 -2.88 7.66
C LEU A 21 -8.49 -3.83 7.05
N GLY A 22 -9.77 -3.67 7.40
CA GLY A 22 -10.86 -4.45 6.81
C GLY A 22 -11.00 -4.26 5.29
N SER A 23 -10.80 -3.03 4.79
CA SER A 23 -10.79 -2.74 3.35
C SER A 23 -9.65 -3.49 2.65
N GLY A 24 -8.46 -3.51 3.26
CA GLY A 24 -7.32 -4.30 2.79
C GLY A 24 -7.64 -5.80 2.69
N GLU A 25 -8.29 -6.39 3.69
CA GLU A 25 -8.70 -7.81 3.66
C GLU A 25 -9.64 -8.12 2.50
N VAL A 26 -10.61 -7.23 2.23
CA VAL A 26 -11.55 -7.40 1.12
C VAL A 26 -10.81 -7.41 -0.21
N VAL A 27 -9.83 -6.52 -0.40
CA VAL A 27 -9.00 -6.49 -1.61
C VAL A 27 -8.20 -7.79 -1.74
N MET A 28 -7.51 -8.22 -0.67
CA MET A 28 -6.73 -9.46 -0.67
C MET A 28 -7.57 -10.68 -1.03
N LYS A 29 -8.82 -10.74 -0.54
CA LYS A 29 -9.74 -11.86 -0.79
C LYS A 29 -10.24 -11.93 -2.24
N ASN A 30 -10.36 -10.79 -2.92
CA ASN A 30 -11.03 -10.71 -4.23
C ASN A 30 -10.07 -10.43 -5.40
N THR A 31 -8.78 -10.24 -5.13
CA THR A 31 -7.82 -10.00 -6.20
C THR A 31 -7.61 -11.25 -7.05
N ASP A 32 -7.62 -11.07 -8.37
CA ASP A 32 -7.39 -12.13 -9.36
C ASP A 32 -5.98 -12.69 -9.23
N THR A 33 -5.88 -13.88 -8.63
CA THR A 33 -4.61 -14.54 -8.35
C THR A 33 -3.95 -15.09 -9.60
N GLU A 34 -4.61 -15.16 -10.75
CA GLU A 34 -3.97 -15.55 -12.01
C GLU A 34 -3.16 -14.39 -12.61
N LYS A 35 -3.52 -13.15 -12.29
CA LYS A 35 -2.89 -11.92 -12.83
C LYS A 35 -1.93 -11.24 -11.85
N TYR A 36 -2.21 -11.32 -10.55
CA TYR A 36 -1.52 -10.53 -9.54
C TYR A 36 -1.03 -11.39 -8.37
N ASN A 37 0.14 -11.03 -7.85
CA ASN A 37 0.59 -11.45 -6.52
C ASN A 37 0.28 -10.28 -5.58
N SER A 38 -0.61 -10.46 -4.61
CA SER A 38 -0.99 -9.38 -3.70
C SER A 38 -0.29 -9.52 -2.36
N TYR A 39 0.15 -8.40 -1.80
CA TYR A 39 0.83 -8.31 -0.52
C TYR A 39 0.13 -7.27 0.34
N LYS A 40 -0.40 -7.68 1.49
CA LYS A 40 -1.04 -6.75 2.43
C LYS A 40 0.06 -6.04 3.21
N ILE A 41 0.09 -4.71 3.10
CA ILE A 41 1.08 -3.87 3.78
C ILE A 41 0.36 -3.01 4.80
N ILE A 42 0.66 -3.25 6.08
CA ILE A 42 0.16 -2.43 7.19
C ILE A 42 1.10 -1.24 7.35
N VAL A 43 0.57 -0.06 7.06
CA VAL A 43 1.24 1.22 7.19
C VAL A 43 1.03 1.76 8.60
N ASN A 44 2.13 2.04 9.29
CA ASN A 44 2.17 2.78 10.56
C ASN A 44 3.05 4.02 10.39
N GLU A 45 3.05 4.92 11.39
CA GLU A 45 3.91 6.13 11.36
C GLU A 45 5.39 5.77 11.23
N ASP A 46 5.86 4.78 11.99
CA ASP A 46 7.29 4.46 12.08
C ASP A 46 7.73 3.33 11.14
N LEU A 47 6.83 2.38 10.85
CA LEU A 47 7.19 1.14 10.16
C LEU A 47 6.06 0.58 9.31
N TRP A 48 6.44 0.11 8.13
CA TRP A 48 5.56 -0.54 7.16
C TRP A 48 5.90 -2.03 7.14
N ILE A 49 4.89 -2.88 7.34
CA ILE A 49 5.09 -4.33 7.44
C ILE A 49 4.23 -5.09 6.44
N VAL A 50 4.78 -6.14 5.85
CA VAL A 50 4.02 -7.13 5.09
C VAL A 50 3.39 -8.11 6.08
N ASP A 51 2.07 -8.22 6.04
CA ASP A 51 1.29 -9.14 6.87
C ASP A 51 0.84 -10.36 6.04
N PRO A 52 0.91 -11.59 6.59
CA PRO A 52 1.24 -11.95 7.98
C PRO A 52 2.74 -12.21 8.25
N GLN A 53 3.63 -12.01 7.27
CA GLN A 53 5.05 -12.38 7.40
C GLN A 53 5.81 -11.53 8.43
N ASN A 54 5.28 -10.38 8.82
CA ASN A 54 5.92 -9.41 9.72
C ASN A 54 7.30 -8.96 9.23
N VAL A 55 7.43 -8.82 7.91
CA VAL A 55 8.65 -8.35 7.24
C VAL A 55 8.53 -6.86 6.97
N ALA A 56 9.59 -6.11 7.27
CA ALA A 56 9.65 -4.68 6.98
C ALA A 56 9.69 -4.42 5.46
N VAL A 57 8.95 -3.39 5.03
CA VAL A 57 9.06 -2.86 3.67
C VAL A 57 10.25 -1.91 3.61
N ASP A 58 11.11 -2.13 2.62
CA ASP A 58 12.16 -1.20 2.23
C ASP A 58 11.52 -0.04 1.44
N LEU A 59 11.48 1.14 2.05
CA LEU A 59 10.90 2.34 1.44
C LEU A 59 11.86 3.01 0.45
N ASP A 60 13.13 2.59 0.36
CA ASP A 60 14.05 3.17 -0.59
C ASP A 60 13.74 2.72 -2.02
N ASP A 61 13.38 1.46 -2.20
CA ASP A 61 13.04 0.90 -3.51
C ASP A 61 11.69 0.16 -3.60
N PHE A 62 10.88 0.27 -2.54
CA PHE A 62 9.53 -0.26 -2.41
C PHE A 62 9.47 -1.77 -2.63
N SER A 63 10.19 -2.47 -1.75
CA SER A 63 10.35 -3.92 -1.79
C SER A 63 10.32 -4.54 -0.40
N CYS A 64 10.33 -5.86 -0.34
CA CYS A 64 10.56 -6.62 0.89
C CYS A 64 11.38 -7.88 0.59
N VAL A 65 11.83 -8.57 1.63
CA VAL A 65 12.50 -9.88 1.49
C VAL A 65 11.68 -10.94 2.21
N ILE A 66 11.11 -11.87 1.45
CA ILE A 66 10.34 -13.01 1.97
C ILE A 66 11.04 -14.27 1.47
N ASP A 67 11.30 -15.23 2.36
CA ASP A 67 11.97 -16.50 2.04
C ASP A 67 13.29 -16.31 1.27
N ASN A 68 14.09 -15.32 1.67
CA ASN A 68 15.35 -14.91 1.03
C ASN A 68 15.22 -14.40 -0.42
N GLU A 69 14.00 -14.16 -0.91
CA GLU A 69 13.76 -13.56 -2.22
C GLU A 69 13.35 -12.09 -2.07
N LYS A 70 13.97 -11.23 -2.89
CA LYS A 70 13.62 -9.81 -2.92
C LYS A 70 12.40 -9.59 -3.82
N ILE A 71 11.31 -9.16 -3.22
CA ILE A 71 10.04 -8.88 -3.89
C ILE A 71 9.90 -7.37 -4.03
N LYS A 72 10.01 -6.87 -5.26
CA LYS A 72 9.70 -5.48 -5.58
C LYS A 72 8.23 -5.35 -5.97
N PHE A 73 7.54 -4.38 -5.41
CA PHE A 73 6.14 -4.13 -5.73
C PHE A 73 6.04 -3.28 -7.01
N ASP A 74 5.19 -3.70 -7.94
CA ASP A 74 4.96 -3.02 -9.22
C ASP A 74 3.98 -1.85 -9.10
N VAL A 75 3.03 -1.93 -8.17
CA VAL A 75 1.93 -0.97 -8.00
C VAL A 75 1.43 -0.98 -6.56
N ALA A 76 1.04 0.17 -6.05
CA ALA A 76 0.35 0.30 -4.76
C ALA A 76 -1.17 0.40 -4.95
N PHE A 77 -1.92 -0.48 -4.32
CA PHE A 77 -3.36 -0.36 -4.16
C PHE A 77 -3.65 0.37 -2.85
N MET A 78 -4.30 1.53 -2.93
CA MET A 78 -4.65 2.36 -1.77
C MET A 78 -5.92 1.86 -1.10
N ALA A 79 -5.81 1.34 0.12
CA ALA A 79 -6.94 1.00 1.00
C ALA A 79 -6.85 1.71 2.36
N ILE A 80 -6.03 2.77 2.46
CA ILE A 80 -5.95 3.64 3.64
C ILE A 80 -7.06 4.69 3.60
N HIS A 81 -7.77 4.84 4.71
CA HIS A 81 -8.73 5.91 4.97
C HIS A 81 -8.10 6.92 5.95
N GLY A 82 -8.26 8.20 5.69
CA GLY A 82 -7.60 9.29 6.40
C GLY A 82 -6.10 9.46 6.04
N SER A 83 -5.35 10.10 6.94
CA SER A 83 -3.89 10.25 6.79
C SER A 83 -3.18 8.89 6.97
N PRO A 84 -2.17 8.56 6.14
CA PRO A 84 -1.60 9.35 5.05
C PRO A 84 -2.21 9.07 3.66
N GLY A 85 -3.27 8.25 3.58
CA GLY A 85 -3.80 7.70 2.32
C GLY A 85 -4.65 8.67 1.51
N GLU A 86 -5.27 9.66 2.15
CA GLU A 86 -6.27 10.53 1.50
C GLU A 86 -5.90 12.02 1.53
N ASP A 87 -4.79 12.40 2.18
CA ASP A 87 -4.37 13.80 2.34
C ASP A 87 -3.25 14.24 1.37
N GLY A 88 -2.81 13.34 0.49
CA GLY A 88 -1.77 13.58 -0.51
C GLY A 88 -0.34 13.25 -0.05
N LYS A 89 -0.11 12.96 1.24
CA LYS A 89 1.24 12.65 1.75
C LYS A 89 1.79 11.38 1.12
N LEU A 90 1.00 10.32 1.12
CA LEU A 90 1.43 9.03 0.59
C LEU A 90 1.54 9.05 -0.93
N GLN A 91 0.62 9.73 -1.62
CA GLN A 91 0.69 9.97 -3.06
C GLN A 91 2.02 10.64 -3.43
N GLY A 92 2.45 11.64 -2.67
CA GLY A 92 3.71 12.34 -2.91
C GLY A 92 4.93 11.44 -2.78
N TYR A 93 4.95 10.57 -1.76
CA TYR A 93 6.00 9.55 -1.63
C TYR A 93 6.04 8.60 -2.85
N LEU A 94 4.87 8.09 -3.28
CA LEU A 94 4.78 7.16 -4.41
C LEU A 94 5.18 7.84 -5.73
N ASP A 95 4.77 9.09 -5.94
CA ASP A 95 5.18 9.91 -7.09
C ASP A 95 6.71 10.10 -7.13
N MET A 96 7.34 10.44 -6.00
CA MET A 96 8.80 10.60 -5.90
C MET A 96 9.54 9.31 -6.26
N LYS A 97 9.00 8.17 -5.85
CA LYS A 97 9.56 6.84 -6.15
C LYS A 97 9.14 6.29 -7.51
N LYS A 98 8.31 7.03 -8.27
CA LYS A 98 7.75 6.62 -9.57
C LYS A 98 7.00 5.29 -9.50
N ILE A 99 6.30 5.05 -8.39
CA ILE A 99 5.49 3.86 -8.17
C ILE A 99 4.06 4.18 -8.62
N PRO A 100 3.49 3.44 -9.58
CA PRO A 100 2.08 3.57 -9.91
C PRO A 100 1.21 3.26 -8.68
N TYR A 101 0.12 4.00 -8.50
CA TYR A 101 -0.84 3.72 -7.45
C TYR A 101 -2.28 3.92 -7.92
N THR A 102 -3.20 3.23 -7.25
CA THR A 102 -4.63 3.47 -7.39
C THR A 102 -5.04 4.66 -6.54
N CYS A 103 -6.14 5.33 -6.92
CA CYS A 103 -6.69 6.57 -6.34
C CYS A 103 -6.27 7.85 -7.09
N CYS A 104 -6.65 9.01 -6.54
CA CYS A 104 -6.35 10.31 -7.10
C CYS A 104 -4.92 10.76 -6.74
N GLY A 105 -4.36 11.69 -7.52
CA GLY A 105 -3.04 12.25 -7.25
C GLY A 105 -3.04 13.28 -6.11
N VAL A 106 -1.83 13.73 -5.72
CA VAL A 106 -1.56 14.62 -4.57
C VAL A 106 -2.52 15.80 -4.49
N ILE A 107 -2.67 16.59 -5.57
CA ILE A 107 -3.48 17.82 -5.55
C ILE A 107 -4.93 17.51 -5.20
N ALA A 108 -5.52 16.51 -5.87
CA ALA A 108 -6.91 16.16 -5.64
C ALA A 108 -7.12 15.68 -4.20
N ALA A 109 -6.27 14.77 -3.71
CA ALA A 109 -6.31 14.29 -2.33
C ALA A 109 -6.22 15.45 -1.32
N SER A 110 -5.21 16.32 -1.44
CA SER A 110 -4.98 17.41 -0.49
C SER A 110 -6.10 18.47 -0.47
N VAL A 111 -6.76 18.75 -1.60
CA VAL A 111 -7.83 19.77 -1.62
C VAL A 111 -9.20 19.24 -1.18
N THR A 112 -9.46 17.94 -1.36
CA THR A 112 -10.76 17.36 -0.99
C THR A 112 -10.81 16.82 0.44
N PHE A 113 -9.65 16.60 1.07
CA PHE A 113 -9.58 16.04 2.42
C PHE A 113 -9.76 17.08 3.53
N ASN A 114 -9.49 18.36 3.25
CA ASN A 114 -9.55 19.47 4.21
C ASN A 114 -10.97 19.79 4.71
#